data_AF-A0AAN9MEK6-F1
#
_entry.id   AF-A0AAN9MEK6-F1
#
_cell.length_a   1.000
_cell.length_b   1.000
_cell.length_c   1.000
_cell.angle_alpha   90.00
_cell.angle_beta   90.00
_cell.angle_gamma   90.00
#
_symmetry.space_group_name_H-M   'P 1'
#
loop_
_entity.id
_entity.type
_entity.pdbx_description
1 polymer ?
#
loop_
_entity_poly.entity_id
_entity_poly.type
_entity_poly.pdbx_seq_one_letter_code
_entity_poly.pdbx_strand_id
1 'polypeptide(L)'
;MTLTSNLTIQSPHAHNTLFGSHYIFHSSNPKRKPVLHFLSLLQSLSSVFFYYYASMASHLPLFSPFVMGTTISLIFFFSLFTPSHSALDCASQKLPPNRTYTNCTNLSYLGATLHFTYNATNSSLAIAFAASPPKSDGWIAWGINPAAGGGMIGAQALIAHKQNGTVVVNLYNLTAYKGIDKVKALSFETWDISAEDANGVITIFAVVKVPEKAENLSQVWQVGPVTGGRPSIHETKTENLQAKGALQVVGTTSGDNGNGTTGGGGDNKSGGISVMGEGFGLGFYFRGLVLVFMTLVN
;
A
#
# COMPACT_ATOMS: atom_id res chain seq x y z
N MET A 1 -12.74 -9.81 -36.12
CA MET A 1 -14.10 -9.42 -35.72
C MET A 1 -14.49 -10.36 -34.59
N THR A 2 -14.75 -9.79 -33.41
CA THR A 2 -15.46 -10.38 -32.25
C THR A 2 -14.85 -11.63 -31.58
N LEU A 3 -14.21 -11.38 -30.41
CA LEU A 3 -13.94 -12.36 -29.36
C LEU A 3 -15.24 -12.67 -28.60
N THR A 4 -15.63 -13.94 -28.52
CA THR A 4 -16.60 -14.44 -27.54
C THR A 4 -15.90 -15.46 -26.64
N SER A 5 -15.65 -15.07 -25.39
CA SER A 5 -15.21 -16.00 -24.34
C SER A 5 -16.45 -16.51 -23.60
N ASN A 6 -16.73 -17.80 -23.74
CA ASN A 6 -17.77 -18.53 -23.00
C ASN A 6 -17.39 -18.64 -21.51
N LEU A 7 -18.32 -18.26 -20.64
CA LEU A 7 -18.31 -18.59 -19.22
C LEU A 7 -19.10 -19.90 -19.05
N THR A 8 -18.42 -21.00 -18.74
CA THR A 8 -19.08 -22.28 -18.47
C THR A 8 -19.54 -22.32 -17.01
N ILE A 9 -20.86 -22.35 -16.80
CA ILE A 9 -21.48 -22.66 -15.51
C ILE A 9 -21.80 -24.16 -15.53
N GLN A 10 -21.15 -24.93 -14.66
CA GLN A 10 -21.41 -26.36 -14.53
C GLN A 10 -22.41 -26.58 -13.39
N SER A 11 -23.60 -27.08 -13.73
CA SER A 11 -24.67 -27.45 -12.80
C SER A 11 -24.56 -28.93 -12.42
N PRO A 12 -24.64 -29.32 -11.13
CA PRO A 12 -24.88 -30.71 -10.77
C PRO A 12 -26.38 -30.98 -10.56
N HIS A 13 -26.78 -32.16 -11.04
CA HIS A 13 -28.10 -32.76 -10.94
C HIS A 13 -28.66 -32.82 -9.50
N ALA A 14 -29.99 -32.73 -9.44
CA ALA A 14 -30.82 -32.75 -8.26
C ALA A 14 -30.63 -34.00 -7.36
N HIS A 15 -30.39 -33.77 -6.07
CA HIS A 15 -30.95 -34.56 -4.97
C HIS A 15 -30.95 -33.71 -3.69
N ASN A 16 -32.11 -33.60 -3.03
CA ASN A 16 -32.37 -32.78 -1.85
C ASN A 16 -31.39 -33.07 -0.70
N THR A 17 -30.46 -32.15 -0.42
CA THR A 17 -29.85 -31.94 0.91
C THR A 17 -29.30 -30.51 1.01
N LEU A 18 -29.53 -29.85 2.15
CA LEU A 18 -29.18 -28.46 2.43
C LEU A 18 -27.67 -28.17 2.28
N PHE A 19 -27.29 -27.18 1.45
CA PHE A 19 -26.04 -26.45 1.58
C PHE A 19 -26.22 -24.99 1.13
N GLY A 20 -25.90 -24.04 2.01
CA GLY A 20 -25.78 -22.63 1.61
C GLY A 20 -24.57 -22.45 0.70
N SER A 21 -24.77 -21.89 -0.50
CA SER A 21 -23.68 -21.63 -1.44
C SER A 21 -22.81 -20.48 -0.93
N HIS A 22 -21.69 -20.81 -0.29
CA HIS A 22 -20.61 -19.87 -0.01
C HIS A 22 -19.85 -19.58 -1.32
N TYR A 23 -20.07 -18.42 -1.93
CA TYR A 23 -19.26 -17.96 -3.06
C TYR A 23 -18.04 -17.19 -2.54
N ILE A 24 -16.85 -17.77 -2.69
CA ILE A 24 -15.59 -17.10 -2.38
C ILE A 24 -15.07 -16.46 -3.67
N PHE A 25 -15.15 -15.14 -3.78
CA PHE A 25 -14.54 -14.42 -4.88
C PHE A 25 -13.02 -14.39 -4.69
N HIS A 26 -12.27 -14.96 -5.63
CA HIS A 26 -10.81 -14.83 -5.69
C HIS A 26 -10.42 -13.82 -6.77
N SER A 27 -9.64 -12.81 -6.39
CA SER A 27 -8.99 -11.89 -7.34
C SER A 27 -7.47 -11.94 -7.15
N SER A 28 -6.75 -12.18 -8.25
CA SER A 28 -5.30 -12.10 -8.34
C SER A 28 -4.78 -10.65 -8.38
N ASN A 29 -5.66 -9.66 -8.52
CA ASN A 29 -5.31 -8.24 -8.54
C ASN A 29 -5.36 -7.64 -7.12
N PRO A 30 -4.21 -7.26 -6.51
CA PRO A 30 -4.16 -6.82 -5.12
C PRO A 30 -4.98 -5.56 -4.84
N LYS A 31 -5.17 -4.68 -5.85
CA LYS A 31 -5.98 -3.47 -5.71
C LYS A 31 -7.49 -3.73 -5.58
N ARG A 32 -7.97 -4.91 -5.99
CA ARG A 32 -9.40 -5.28 -5.93
C ARG A 32 -9.75 -6.14 -4.71
N LYS A 33 -8.76 -6.64 -3.97
CA LYS A 33 -8.95 -7.46 -2.77
C LYS A 33 -9.74 -6.76 -1.65
N PRO A 34 -9.54 -5.47 -1.34
CA PRO A 34 -10.34 -4.78 -0.33
C PRO A 34 -11.81 -4.72 -0.72
N VAL A 35 -12.08 -4.46 -2.01
CA VAL A 35 -13.43 -4.41 -2.59
C VAL A 35 -14.09 -5.80 -2.56
N LEU A 36 -13.35 -6.86 -2.89
CA LEU A 36 -13.84 -8.24 -2.80
C LEU A 36 -14.08 -8.69 -1.36
N HIS A 37 -13.23 -8.31 -0.40
CA HIS A 37 -13.39 -8.65 1.01
C HIS A 37 -14.61 -7.94 1.60
N PHE A 38 -14.81 -6.67 1.24
CA PHE A 38 -16.01 -5.90 1.55
C PHE A 38 -17.27 -6.55 0.96
N LEU A 39 -17.24 -6.98 -0.31
CA LEU A 39 -18.33 -7.73 -0.95
C LEU A 39 -18.62 -9.08 -0.27
N SER A 40 -17.59 -9.80 0.18
CA SER A 40 -17.78 -11.06 0.92
C SER A 40 -18.40 -10.86 2.30
N LEU A 41 -18.04 -9.77 2.98
CA LEU A 41 -18.63 -9.38 4.27
C LEU A 41 -20.07 -8.93 4.10
N LEU A 42 -20.38 -8.16 3.05
CA LEU A 42 -21.75 -7.82 2.65
C LEU A 42 -22.59 -9.08 2.38
N GLN A 43 -22.02 -10.09 1.74
CA GLN A 43 -22.72 -11.33 1.43
C GLN A 43 -22.92 -12.19 2.68
N SER A 44 -21.93 -12.29 3.56
CA SER A 44 -22.06 -12.95 4.87
C SER A 44 -23.11 -12.28 5.75
N LEU A 45 -23.13 -10.94 5.79
CA LEU A 45 -24.14 -10.18 6.51
C LEU A 45 -25.52 -10.44 5.89
N SER A 46 -25.65 -10.45 4.56
CA SER A 46 -26.90 -10.78 3.89
C SER A 46 -27.41 -12.18 4.25
N SER A 47 -26.52 -13.18 4.38
CA SER A 47 -26.89 -14.55 4.78
C SER A 47 -27.33 -14.61 6.24
N VAL A 48 -26.64 -13.92 7.15
CA VAL A 48 -27.05 -13.81 8.57
C VAL A 48 -28.41 -13.11 8.68
N PHE A 49 -28.65 -12.07 7.89
CA PHE A 49 -29.95 -11.40 7.78
C PHE A 49 -31.03 -12.37 7.26
N PHE A 50 -30.77 -13.14 6.20
CA PHE A 50 -31.71 -14.14 5.68
C PHE A 50 -32.04 -15.23 6.71
N TYR A 51 -31.06 -15.71 7.47
CA TYR A 51 -31.28 -16.70 8.54
C TYR A 51 -32.05 -16.11 9.72
N TYR A 52 -31.75 -14.87 10.12
CA TYR A 52 -32.49 -14.17 11.16
C TYR A 52 -33.95 -13.91 10.72
N TYR A 53 -34.16 -13.55 9.45
CA TYR A 53 -35.47 -13.34 8.84
C TYR A 53 -36.28 -14.64 8.74
N ALA A 54 -35.64 -15.75 8.35
CA ALA A 54 -36.27 -17.07 8.28
C ALA A 54 -36.63 -17.62 9.68
N SER A 55 -35.79 -17.35 10.69
CA SER A 55 -36.06 -17.75 12.09
C SER A 55 -37.21 -16.95 12.70
N MET A 56 -37.38 -15.67 12.36
CA MET A 56 -38.46 -14.81 12.86
C MET A 56 -39.81 -15.00 12.15
N ALA A 57 -39.83 -15.59 10.95
CA ALA A 57 -41.06 -15.86 10.20
C ALA A 57 -42.01 -16.88 10.88
N SER A 58 -41.58 -17.50 11.98
CA SER A 58 -42.38 -18.47 12.75
C SER A 58 -43.23 -17.86 13.87
N HIS A 59 -43.09 -16.56 14.19
CA HIS A 59 -43.88 -15.88 15.22
C HIS A 59 -44.28 -14.45 14.78
N LEU A 60 -45.56 -14.23 14.51
CA LEU A 60 -46.14 -12.92 14.11
C LEU A 60 -46.32 -11.97 15.33
N PRO A 61 -46.36 -10.63 15.17
CA PRO A 61 -46.52 -9.87 13.92
C PRO A 61 -45.42 -8.80 13.71
N LEU A 62 -44.52 -9.01 12.75
CA LEU A 62 -43.59 -7.97 12.28
C LEU A 62 -43.85 -7.48 10.84
N PHE A 63 -44.90 -8.00 10.18
CA PHE A 63 -45.23 -7.68 8.78
C PHE A 63 -46.20 -6.48 8.65
N SER A 64 -46.08 -5.48 9.51
CA SER A 64 -46.69 -4.19 9.18
C SER A 64 -45.85 -3.55 8.06
N PRO A 65 -46.43 -3.12 6.93
CA PRO A 65 -45.69 -2.40 5.88
C PRO A 65 -44.97 -1.16 6.45
N PHE A 66 -45.45 -0.66 7.60
CA PHE A 66 -44.82 0.42 8.36
C PHE A 66 -43.46 0.02 8.98
N VAL A 67 -43.32 -1.20 9.51
CA VAL A 67 -42.09 -1.70 10.16
C VAL A 67 -41.02 -2.11 9.12
N MET A 68 -41.46 -2.63 7.98
CA MET A 68 -40.57 -2.91 6.85
C MET A 68 -40.04 -1.62 6.20
N GLY A 69 -40.87 -0.58 6.09
CA GLY A 69 -40.45 0.71 5.55
C GLY A 69 -39.43 1.43 6.44
N THR A 70 -39.63 1.40 7.76
CA THR A 70 -38.71 2.06 8.71
C THR A 70 -37.36 1.35 8.81
N THR A 71 -37.33 0.02 8.77
CA THR A 71 -36.08 -0.75 8.81
C THR A 71 -35.24 -0.57 7.55
N ILE A 72 -35.85 -0.58 6.36
CA ILE A 72 -35.16 -0.29 5.10
C ILE A 72 -34.65 1.16 5.09
N SER A 73 -35.48 2.12 5.53
CA SER A 73 -35.08 3.53 5.59
C SER A 73 -33.89 3.75 6.53
N LEU A 74 -33.86 3.07 7.69
CA LEU A 74 -32.72 3.13 8.62
C LEU A 74 -31.44 2.53 8.01
N ILE A 75 -31.53 1.41 7.28
CA ILE A 75 -30.36 0.79 6.62
C ILE A 75 -29.78 1.71 5.53
N PHE A 76 -30.65 2.36 4.73
CA PHE A 76 -30.21 3.38 3.77
C PHE A 76 -29.58 4.58 4.48
N PHE A 77 -30.16 5.04 5.60
CA PHE A 77 -29.61 6.14 6.40
C PHE A 77 -28.22 5.80 6.96
N PHE A 78 -28.01 4.59 7.51
CA PHE A 78 -26.72 4.15 8.02
C PHE A 78 -25.67 3.89 6.92
N SER A 79 -26.08 3.51 5.71
CA SER A 79 -25.18 3.32 4.56
C SER A 79 -24.59 4.64 4.03
N LEU A 80 -25.24 5.78 4.32
CA LEU A 80 -24.74 7.12 3.98
C LEU A 80 -23.64 7.60 4.96
N PHE A 81 -23.49 6.96 6.12
CA PHE A 81 -22.45 7.28 7.12
C PHE A 81 -21.22 6.36 7.00
N THR A 82 -20.80 6.01 5.78
CA THR A 82 -19.44 5.48 5.64
C THR A 82 -18.47 6.65 5.83
N PRO A 83 -17.57 6.63 6.84
CA PRO A 83 -16.52 7.63 6.91
C PRO A 83 -15.68 7.50 5.64
N SER A 84 -15.84 8.46 4.73
CA SER A 84 -14.96 8.65 3.59
C SER A 84 -13.59 9.02 4.15
N HIS A 85 -12.74 8.01 4.35
CA HIS A 85 -11.33 8.24 4.61
C HIS A 85 -10.75 8.74 3.30
N SER A 86 -10.66 10.06 3.16
CA SER A 86 -9.93 10.69 2.06
C SER A 86 -8.54 10.08 2.04
N ALA A 87 -8.17 9.46 0.92
CA ALA A 87 -6.83 8.92 0.75
C ALA A 87 -5.84 10.09 0.85
N LEU A 88 -4.83 9.97 1.72
CA LEU A 88 -3.78 10.95 1.85
C LEU A 88 -2.94 10.97 0.57
N ASP A 89 -2.80 12.14 -0.04
CA ASP A 89 -1.94 12.37 -1.19
C ASP A 89 -1.27 13.75 -1.12
N CYS A 90 -0.27 13.98 -1.96
CA CYS A 90 0.47 15.24 -2.07
C CYS A 90 -0.42 16.48 -2.30
N ALA A 91 -1.58 16.30 -2.94
CA ALA A 91 -2.47 17.42 -3.26
C ALA A 91 -3.40 17.78 -2.10
N SER A 92 -3.78 16.77 -1.31
CA SER A 92 -4.70 16.90 -0.17
C SER A 92 -3.98 17.16 1.15
N GLN A 93 -2.71 16.75 1.27
CA GLN A 93 -1.93 16.96 2.48
C GLN A 93 -1.66 18.45 2.71
N LYS A 94 -2.16 18.95 3.85
CA LYS A 94 -1.88 20.30 4.30
C LYS A 94 -0.70 20.28 5.26
N LEU A 95 0.38 20.95 4.88
CA LEU A 95 1.54 21.16 5.73
C LEU A 95 1.45 22.53 6.43
N PRO A 96 2.14 22.71 7.57
CA PRO A 96 2.25 24.01 8.23
C PRO A 96 2.79 25.09 7.28
N PRO A 97 2.33 26.35 7.36
CA PRO A 97 2.70 27.41 6.40
C PRO A 97 4.21 27.70 6.32
N ASN A 98 4.96 27.38 7.38
CA ASN A 98 6.41 27.57 7.48
C ASN A 98 7.22 26.36 7.02
N ARG A 99 6.59 25.29 6.54
CA ARG A 99 7.22 24.05 6.09
C ARG A 99 6.91 23.83 4.61
N THR A 100 7.68 24.48 3.74
CA THR A 100 7.54 24.36 2.28
C THR A 100 8.59 23.40 1.71
N TYR A 101 8.18 22.63 0.69
CA TYR A 101 9.02 21.63 0.05
C TYR A 101 8.93 21.74 -1.47
N THR A 102 10.04 21.51 -2.17
CA THR A 102 10.11 21.64 -3.64
C THR A 102 9.58 20.42 -4.37
N ASN A 103 9.57 19.25 -3.72
CA ASN A 103 9.09 18.01 -4.27
C ASN A 103 8.05 17.37 -3.35
N CYS A 104 7.14 16.60 -3.94
CA CYS A 104 6.28 15.67 -3.23
C CYS A 104 6.11 14.37 -4.01
N THR A 105 6.03 13.26 -3.30
CA THR A 105 5.76 11.95 -3.88
C THR A 105 4.73 11.18 -3.05
N ASN A 106 3.71 10.66 -3.74
CA ASN A 106 2.83 9.63 -3.18
C ASN A 106 3.58 8.30 -3.16
N LEU A 107 3.87 7.78 -1.98
CA LEU A 107 4.57 6.51 -1.85
C LEU A 107 3.63 5.36 -2.22
N SER A 108 4.16 4.32 -2.85
CA SER A 108 3.33 3.27 -3.48
C SER A 108 2.50 2.43 -2.49
N TYR A 109 2.82 2.48 -1.20
CA TYR A 109 2.22 1.65 -0.17
C TYR A 109 1.95 2.43 1.11
N LEU A 110 1.01 1.92 1.91
CA LEU A 110 0.65 2.42 3.23
C LEU A 110 0.02 3.83 3.25
N GLY A 111 -0.49 4.30 2.10
CA GLY A 111 -1.16 5.61 2.01
C GLY A 111 -0.28 6.75 2.50
N ALA A 112 1.02 6.66 2.21
CA ALA A 112 2.03 7.55 2.74
C ALA A 112 2.50 8.55 1.69
N THR A 113 2.91 9.72 2.15
CA THR A 113 3.43 10.81 1.32
C THR A 113 4.79 11.25 1.83
N LEU A 114 5.62 11.71 0.91
CA LEU A 114 6.91 12.33 1.23
C LEU A 114 7.03 13.64 0.49
N HIS A 115 6.96 14.74 1.23
CA HIS A 115 7.43 16.04 0.76
C HIS A 115 8.91 16.17 1.09
N PHE A 116 9.72 16.68 0.15
CA PHE A 116 11.15 16.85 0.38
C PHE A 116 11.76 18.00 -0.42
N THR A 117 12.86 18.54 0.12
CA THR A 117 13.73 19.51 -0.54
C THR A 117 15.17 19.09 -0.30
N TYR A 118 15.92 18.90 -1.38
CA TYR A 118 17.35 18.66 -1.30
C TYR A 118 18.12 19.97 -1.40
N ASN A 119 19.08 20.17 -0.50
CA ASN A 119 20.03 21.27 -0.52
C ASN A 119 21.41 20.73 -0.87
N ALA A 120 21.85 21.00 -2.11
CA ALA A 120 23.14 20.54 -2.61
C ALA A 120 24.33 21.22 -1.91
N THR A 121 24.19 22.48 -1.48
CA THR A 121 25.27 23.27 -0.85
C THR A 121 25.78 22.61 0.42
N ASN A 122 24.88 22.02 1.21
CA ASN A 122 25.25 21.33 2.45
C ASN A 122 24.85 19.85 2.45
N SER A 123 24.56 19.24 1.29
CA SER A 123 24.16 17.84 1.15
C SER A 123 23.15 17.40 2.21
N SER A 124 22.04 18.14 2.31
CA SER A 124 20.97 17.85 3.27
C SER A 124 19.62 17.67 2.59
N LEU A 125 18.78 16.83 3.18
CA LEU A 125 17.43 16.53 2.72
C LEU A 125 16.45 16.92 3.83
N ALA A 126 15.70 17.99 3.59
CA ALA A 126 14.55 18.33 4.42
C ALA A 126 13.36 17.48 3.98
N ILE A 127 12.66 16.86 4.94
CA ILE A 127 11.51 15.99 4.68
C ILE A 127 10.29 16.37 5.52
N ALA A 128 9.11 16.11 4.96
CA ALA A 128 7.86 15.93 5.68
C ALA A 128 7.22 14.61 5.22
N PHE A 129 7.36 13.57 6.03
CA PHE A 129 6.79 12.25 5.79
C PHE A 129 5.47 12.11 6.53
N ALA A 130 4.40 11.73 5.85
CA ALA A 130 3.11 11.53 6.50
C ALA A 130 2.45 10.21 6.15
N ALA A 131 1.72 9.67 7.14
CA ALA A 131 0.90 8.49 7.00
C ALA A 131 -0.13 8.42 8.13
N SER A 132 -1.21 7.67 7.91
CA SER A 132 -2.12 7.26 8.98
C SER A 132 -1.59 5.98 9.64
N PRO A 133 -1.36 5.94 10.96
CA PRO A 133 -1.08 4.70 11.65
C PRO A 133 -2.29 3.74 11.59
N PRO A 134 -2.09 2.42 11.75
CA PRO A 134 -3.18 1.44 11.69
C PRO A 134 -4.19 1.56 12.84
N LYS A 135 -3.81 2.26 13.91
CA LYS A 135 -4.63 2.60 15.07
C LYS A 135 -4.34 4.03 15.49
N SER A 136 -5.28 4.69 16.17
CA SER A 136 -5.15 6.10 16.60
C SER A 136 -3.97 6.36 17.54
N ASP A 137 -3.49 5.33 18.23
CA ASP A 137 -2.32 5.30 19.11
C ASP A 137 -1.09 4.63 18.48
N GLY A 138 -1.17 4.22 17.21
CA GLY A 138 -0.08 3.59 16.50
C GLY A 138 1.07 4.54 16.17
N TRP A 139 2.01 4.03 15.38
CA TRP A 139 3.21 4.73 14.97
C TRP A 139 3.38 4.74 13.46
N ILE A 140 4.12 5.72 12.97
CA ILE A 140 4.61 5.80 11.59
C ILE A 140 6.14 5.96 11.61
N ALA A 141 6.81 5.50 10.56
CA ALA A 141 8.25 5.58 10.45
C ALA A 141 8.69 5.87 9.03
N TRP A 142 9.77 6.65 8.94
CA TRP A 142 10.54 6.85 7.72
C TRP A 142 12.02 6.73 8.04
N GLY A 143 12.81 6.14 7.14
CA GLY A 143 14.24 5.97 7.34
C GLY A 143 15.01 5.78 6.06
N ILE A 144 16.33 6.00 6.16
CA ILE A 144 17.31 5.78 5.09
C ILE A 144 18.06 4.50 5.40
N ASN A 145 18.25 3.65 4.39
CA ASN A 145 19.14 2.52 4.46
C ASN A 145 20.44 2.80 3.69
N PRO A 146 21.59 2.97 4.38
CA PRO A 146 22.87 3.18 3.71
C PRO A 146 23.44 1.92 3.06
N ALA A 147 22.93 0.72 3.35
CA ALA A 147 23.43 -0.53 2.78
C ALA A 147 22.88 -0.81 1.36
N ALA A 148 23.73 -1.40 0.51
CA ALA A 148 23.49 -1.60 -0.93
C ALA A 148 22.29 -2.51 -1.31
N GLY A 149 21.62 -3.16 -0.33
CA GLY A 149 20.47 -4.05 -0.57
C GLY A 149 19.09 -3.42 -0.29
N GLY A 150 19.05 -2.26 0.37
CA GLY A 150 17.81 -1.62 0.81
C GLY A 150 16.98 -2.45 1.80
N GLY A 151 15.84 -1.90 2.25
CA GLY A 151 14.92 -2.57 3.18
C GLY A 151 15.18 -2.26 4.65
N MET A 152 14.58 -3.03 5.56
CA MET A 152 14.56 -2.72 7.00
C MET A 152 15.93 -2.87 7.67
N ILE A 153 16.64 -3.96 7.38
CA ILE A 153 17.93 -4.27 8.02
C ILE A 153 19.01 -3.32 7.49
N GLY A 154 19.70 -2.65 8.40
CA GLY A 154 20.68 -1.60 8.13
C GLY A 154 20.09 -0.19 8.13
N ALA A 155 18.76 -0.04 8.16
CA ALA A 155 18.13 1.27 8.09
C ALA A 155 18.25 2.06 9.40
N GLN A 156 18.28 3.37 9.26
CA GLN A 156 18.26 4.34 10.33
C GLN A 156 17.01 5.19 10.18
N ALA A 157 16.16 5.19 11.20
CA ALA A 157 14.77 5.61 11.07
C ALA A 157 14.35 6.62 12.14
N LEU A 158 13.46 7.51 11.73
CA LEU A 158 12.65 8.33 12.62
C LEU A 158 11.30 7.62 12.80
N ILE A 159 10.91 7.38 14.05
CA ILE A 159 9.63 6.76 14.39
C ILE A 159 8.82 7.74 15.23
N ALA A 160 7.64 8.10 14.75
CA ALA A 160 6.70 8.98 15.43
C ALA A 160 5.51 8.19 15.98
N HIS A 161 5.14 8.50 17.22
CA HIS A 161 3.98 7.91 17.89
C HIS A 161 3.47 8.85 18.98
N LYS A 162 2.25 8.60 19.47
CA LYS A 162 1.71 9.34 20.61
C LYS A 162 2.28 8.81 21.92
N GLN A 163 2.82 9.73 22.73
CA GLN A 163 3.22 9.49 24.10
C GLN A 163 2.45 10.48 24.98
N ASN A 164 1.59 9.97 25.86
CA ASN A 164 0.75 10.78 26.75
C ASN A 164 -0.10 11.85 26.01
N GLY A 165 -0.61 11.51 24.83
CA GLY A 165 -1.44 12.40 24.01
C GLY A 165 -0.66 13.35 23.09
N THR A 166 0.66 13.45 23.24
CA THR A 166 1.53 14.27 22.38
C THR A 166 2.30 13.39 21.39
N VAL A 167 2.43 13.82 20.13
CA VAL A 167 3.25 13.11 19.16
C VAL A 167 4.73 13.38 19.45
N VAL A 168 5.51 12.31 19.57
CA VAL A 168 6.96 12.37 19.78
C VAL A 168 7.68 11.62 18.68
N VAL A 169 8.87 12.10 18.30
CA VAL A 169 9.76 11.43 17.34
C VAL A 169 10.96 10.87 18.08
N ASN A 170 11.30 9.62 17.79
CA ASN A 170 12.49 8.96 18.33
C ASN A 170 13.32 8.34 17.20
N LEU A 171 14.63 8.30 17.39
CA LEU A 171 15.59 7.80 16.41
C LEU A 171 15.92 6.34 16.67
N TYR A 172 16.03 5.53 15.63
CA TYR A 172 16.30 4.09 15.73
C TYR A 172 17.33 3.61 14.72
N ASN A 173 18.17 2.66 15.16
CA ASN A 173 18.96 1.81 14.29
C ASN A 173 18.26 0.45 14.15
N LEU A 174 18.07 -0.01 12.92
CA LEU A 174 17.42 -1.28 12.59
C LEU A 174 18.47 -2.30 12.12
N THR A 175 19.18 -2.93 13.06
CA THR A 175 20.33 -3.81 12.78
C THR A 175 19.94 -5.24 12.43
N ALA A 176 18.73 -5.67 12.80
CA ALA A 176 18.14 -6.97 12.46
C ALA A 176 16.61 -6.89 12.61
N TYR A 177 15.87 -7.93 12.21
CA TYR A 177 14.40 -7.98 12.40
C TYR A 177 13.95 -7.76 13.85
N LYS A 178 14.79 -8.16 14.82
CA LYS A 178 14.60 -7.89 16.25
C LYS A 178 15.65 -6.94 16.84
N GLY A 179 16.61 -6.49 16.04
CA GLY A 179 17.62 -5.51 16.43
C GLY A 179 17.10 -4.11 16.15
N ILE A 180 16.24 -3.60 17.04
CA ILE A 180 15.59 -2.29 16.91
C ILE A 180 15.98 -1.48 18.13
N ASP A 181 16.97 -0.61 17.97
CA ASP A 181 17.57 0.10 19.10
C ASP A 181 17.24 1.58 19.01
N LYS A 182 16.57 2.12 20.04
CA LYS A 182 16.38 3.56 20.18
C LYS A 182 17.75 4.21 20.48
N VAL A 183 18.12 5.21 19.68
CA VAL A 183 19.41 5.90 19.79
C VAL A 183 19.23 7.39 20.07
N LYS A 184 20.29 8.03 20.56
CA LYS A 184 20.32 9.49 20.77
C LYS A 184 20.63 10.26 19.49
N ALA A 185 21.35 9.63 18.56
CA ALA A 185 21.72 10.19 17.27
C ALA A 185 21.86 9.05 16.24
N LEU A 186 21.55 9.36 14.98
CA LEU A 186 21.84 8.48 13.83
C LEU A 186 23.29 8.71 13.38
N SER A 187 23.83 7.84 12.52
CA SER A 187 25.20 8.05 12.01
C SER A 187 25.27 9.17 10.98
N PHE A 188 24.16 9.50 10.32
CA PHE A 188 24.02 10.78 9.63
C PHE A 188 23.45 11.83 10.57
N GLU A 189 23.98 13.04 10.47
CA GLU A 189 23.48 14.18 11.23
C GLU A 189 22.00 14.41 10.90
N THR A 190 21.20 14.65 11.94
CA THR A 190 19.76 14.88 11.81
C THR A 190 19.35 16.00 12.74
N TRP A 191 18.61 16.99 12.22
CA TRP A 191 18.18 18.18 12.97
C TRP A 191 16.77 18.61 12.58
N ASP A 192 16.26 19.65 13.23
CA ASP A 192 14.91 20.20 13.06
C ASP A 192 13.78 19.16 13.15
N ILE A 193 13.98 18.14 14.00
CA ILE A 193 13.07 17.02 14.18
C ILE A 193 11.83 17.48 14.94
N SER A 194 10.66 17.28 14.34
CA SER A 194 9.36 17.48 14.99
C SER A 194 8.31 16.56 14.38
N ALA A 195 7.18 16.37 15.03
CA ALA A 195 6.03 15.73 14.42
C ALA A 195 4.72 16.32 14.92
N GLU A 196 3.69 16.18 14.11
CA GLU A 196 2.32 16.59 14.45
C GLU A 196 1.32 15.50 14.06
N ASP A 197 0.15 15.52 14.71
CA ASP A 197 -1.03 14.75 14.29
C ASP A 197 -2.10 15.75 13.90
N ALA A 198 -2.60 15.61 12.67
CA ALA A 198 -3.78 16.32 12.20
C ALA A 198 -4.81 15.29 11.72
N ASN A 199 -5.91 15.16 12.46
CA ASN A 199 -7.03 14.27 12.13
C ASN A 199 -6.61 12.80 11.91
N GLY A 200 -5.65 12.30 12.71
CA GLY A 200 -5.18 10.91 12.60
C GLY A 200 -4.17 10.67 11.49
N VAL A 201 -3.70 11.72 10.80
CA VAL A 201 -2.50 11.68 9.96
C VAL A 201 -1.35 12.23 10.78
N ILE A 202 -0.33 11.40 11.00
CA ILE A 202 0.91 11.83 11.64
C ILE A 202 1.85 12.33 10.54
N THR A 203 2.51 13.46 10.76
CA THR A 203 3.58 13.98 9.89
C THR A 203 4.88 14.11 10.66
N ILE A 204 5.96 13.51 10.18
CA ILE A 204 7.33 13.65 10.67
C ILE A 204 8.04 14.72 9.84
N PHE A 205 8.57 15.74 10.51
CA PHE A 205 9.47 16.73 9.93
C PHE A 205 10.89 16.48 10.42
N ALA A 206 11.86 16.52 9.51
CA ALA A 206 13.26 16.47 9.86
C ALA A 206 14.12 17.04 8.73
N VAL A 207 15.37 17.33 9.05
CA VAL A 207 16.43 17.50 8.06
C VAL A 207 17.50 16.46 8.35
N VAL A 208 17.89 15.71 7.32
CA VAL A 208 18.92 14.68 7.42
C VAL A 208 20.09 15.02 6.51
N LYS A 209 21.31 14.82 7.01
CA LYS A 209 22.50 14.83 6.19
C LYS A 209 22.50 13.60 5.30
N VAL A 210 22.85 13.78 4.04
CA VAL A 210 22.96 12.70 3.06
C VAL A 210 24.38 12.69 2.48
N PRO A 211 24.86 11.57 1.92
CA PRO A 211 26.18 11.53 1.30
C PRO A 211 26.33 12.64 0.26
N GLU A 212 27.53 13.23 0.19
CA GLU A 212 27.80 14.26 -0.83
C GLU A 212 27.57 13.71 -2.23
N LYS A 213 26.92 14.51 -3.08
CA LYS A 213 26.56 14.11 -4.46
C LYS A 213 25.70 12.85 -4.51
N ALA A 214 24.95 12.54 -3.46
CA ALA A 214 23.92 11.50 -3.53
C ALA A 214 22.93 11.86 -4.63
N GLU A 215 22.80 11.00 -5.63
CA GLU A 215 21.74 11.09 -6.63
C GLU A 215 20.50 10.33 -6.17
N ASN A 216 20.73 9.19 -5.50
CA ASN A 216 19.71 8.27 -5.04
C ASN A 216 19.96 7.85 -3.59
N LEU A 217 18.88 7.77 -2.79
CA LEU A 217 18.90 7.22 -1.44
C LEU A 217 17.97 6.01 -1.37
N SER A 218 18.38 4.95 -0.68
CA SER A 218 17.44 3.88 -0.33
C SER A 218 16.62 4.32 0.87
N GLN A 219 15.32 4.39 0.71
CA GLN A 219 14.39 4.74 1.78
C GLN A 219 13.45 3.58 2.12
N VAL A 220 12.99 3.58 3.36
CA VAL A 220 11.96 2.68 3.88
C VAL A 220 10.94 3.47 4.66
N TRP A 221 9.69 3.01 4.65
CA TRP A 221 8.64 3.57 5.47
C TRP A 221 7.76 2.48 6.05
N GLN A 222 7.15 2.75 7.19
CA GLN A 222 6.29 1.79 7.88
C GLN A 222 5.21 2.46 8.70
N VAL A 223 4.18 1.67 9.00
CA VAL A 223 3.17 2.00 10.00
C VAL A 223 2.95 0.77 10.89
N GLY A 224 2.66 0.98 12.16
CA GLY A 224 2.47 -0.14 13.09
C GLY A 224 1.76 0.22 14.40
N PRO A 225 1.45 -0.79 15.21
CA PRO A 225 0.80 -0.60 16.51
C PRO A 225 1.79 -0.18 17.60
N VAL A 226 1.30 0.52 18.62
CA VAL A 226 2.03 0.75 19.87
C VAL A 226 1.62 -0.29 20.90
N THR A 227 2.55 -0.75 21.72
CA THR A 227 2.28 -1.69 22.82
C THR A 227 3.12 -1.31 24.03
N GLY A 228 2.48 -1.15 25.19
CA GLY A 228 3.19 -0.69 26.41
C GLY A 228 3.84 0.69 26.26
N GLY A 229 3.24 1.57 25.45
CA GLY A 229 3.76 2.92 25.20
C GLY A 229 5.01 2.98 24.32
N ARG A 230 5.33 1.90 23.59
CA ARG A 230 6.45 1.85 22.64
C ARG A 230 6.00 1.31 21.28
N PRO A 231 6.64 1.74 20.18
CA PRO A 231 6.43 1.10 18.87
C PRO A 231 6.65 -0.42 18.95
N SER A 232 5.66 -1.20 18.53
CA SER A 232 5.79 -2.65 18.39
C SER A 232 5.88 -3.06 16.92
N ILE A 233 6.08 -4.35 16.65
CA ILE A 233 6.35 -4.84 15.29
C ILE A 233 5.23 -4.44 14.32
N HIS A 234 5.61 -3.94 13.14
CA HIS A 234 4.65 -3.64 12.07
C HIS A 234 4.07 -4.94 11.50
N GLU A 235 2.96 -4.84 10.78
CA GLU A 235 2.38 -5.99 10.09
C GLU A 235 3.30 -6.51 8.98
N THR A 236 3.22 -7.79 8.65
CA THR A 236 4.03 -8.41 7.58
C THR A 236 3.21 -8.62 6.30
N LYS A 237 2.23 -7.74 6.04
CA LYS A 237 1.44 -7.76 4.81
C LYS A 237 2.30 -7.31 3.62
N THR A 238 1.84 -7.62 2.41
CA THR A 238 2.55 -7.27 1.17
C THR A 238 2.88 -5.79 1.12
N GLU A 239 1.94 -4.93 1.49
CA GLU A 239 2.11 -3.47 1.50
C GLU A 239 3.27 -3.06 2.42
N ASN A 240 3.38 -3.65 3.61
CA ASN A 240 4.49 -3.40 4.52
C ASN A 240 5.81 -3.92 3.94
N LEU A 241 5.85 -5.15 3.43
CA LEU A 241 7.09 -5.73 2.89
C LEU A 241 7.61 -4.99 1.65
N GLN A 242 6.72 -4.29 0.93
CA GLN A 242 7.05 -3.49 -0.24
C GLN A 242 7.22 -1.99 0.07
N ALA A 243 7.07 -1.56 1.33
CA ALA A 243 7.22 -0.16 1.74
C ALA A 243 8.69 0.27 1.83
N LYS A 244 9.34 0.24 0.67
CA LYS A 244 10.75 0.59 0.43
C LYS A 244 10.91 1.07 -1.02
N GLY A 245 11.90 1.90 -1.27
CA GLY A 245 12.17 2.41 -2.61
C GLY A 245 13.42 3.26 -2.70
N ALA A 246 13.75 3.66 -3.93
CA ALA A 246 14.77 4.69 -4.17
C ALA A 246 14.13 6.08 -4.10
N LEU A 247 14.84 7.04 -3.53
CA LEU A 247 14.52 8.46 -3.53
C LEU A 247 15.57 9.19 -4.36
N GLN A 248 15.15 9.76 -5.50
CA GLN A 248 15.98 10.65 -6.30
C GLN A 248 16.00 12.03 -5.64
N VAL A 249 17.17 12.50 -5.19
CA VAL A 249 17.28 13.78 -4.45
C VAL A 249 17.72 14.94 -5.33
N VAL A 250 18.26 14.67 -6.52
CA VAL A 250 18.53 15.68 -7.55
C VAL A 250 17.48 15.56 -8.63
N GLY A 251 16.56 16.52 -8.72
CA GLY A 251 15.51 16.52 -9.74
C GLY A 251 16.04 17.02 -11.08
N THR A 252 15.98 16.19 -12.11
CA THR A 252 15.38 16.69 -13.36
C THR A 252 13.91 16.93 -13.07
N THR A 253 13.45 18.16 -13.25
CA THR A 253 12.04 18.52 -13.22
C THR A 253 11.27 17.65 -14.21
N SER A 254 10.35 16.80 -13.75
CA SER A 254 9.17 16.37 -14.51
C SER A 254 8.18 15.67 -13.59
N GLY A 255 7.02 16.30 -13.43
CA GLY A 255 5.80 15.57 -13.16
C GLY A 255 5.40 14.73 -14.39
N ASP A 256 4.57 13.74 -14.10
CA ASP A 256 3.73 12.94 -14.99
C ASP A 256 4.28 11.69 -15.70
N ASN A 257 3.66 10.60 -15.24
CA ASN A 257 3.02 9.52 -15.98
C ASN A 257 3.82 8.28 -16.37
N GLY A 258 3.30 7.15 -15.86
CA GLY A 258 3.80 5.82 -16.08
C GLY A 258 4.01 5.51 -17.55
N ASN A 259 5.23 5.09 -17.88
CA ASN A 259 5.57 4.55 -19.18
C ASN A 259 5.11 3.08 -19.25
N GLY A 260 3.87 2.88 -19.69
CA GLY A 260 3.48 1.70 -20.44
C GLY A 260 3.86 1.91 -21.90
N THR A 261 4.85 1.13 -22.34
CA THR A 261 5.37 1.03 -23.72
C THR A 261 4.30 0.91 -24.80
N THR A 262 4.44 1.66 -25.90
CA THR A 262 4.39 1.13 -27.29
C THR A 262 4.88 2.15 -28.33
N GLY A 263 5.88 1.72 -29.13
CA GLY A 263 5.87 1.80 -30.60
C GLY A 263 6.15 3.13 -31.29
N GLY A 264 7.35 3.30 -31.83
CA GLY A 264 7.65 4.29 -32.87
C GLY A 264 9.02 4.04 -33.48
N GLY A 265 9.05 3.34 -34.62
CA GLY A 265 10.27 3.08 -35.38
C GLY A 265 10.88 4.35 -35.98
N GLY A 266 12.20 4.35 -36.09
CA GLY A 266 12.97 5.40 -36.74
C GLY A 266 14.41 4.93 -36.90
N ASP A 267 14.74 4.52 -38.11
CA ASP A 267 16.08 4.14 -38.54
C ASP A 267 17.09 5.27 -38.28
N ASN A 268 18.23 4.94 -37.68
CA ASN A 268 19.49 5.58 -38.05
C ASN A 268 20.69 4.70 -37.68
N LYS A 269 21.38 4.26 -38.74
CA LYS A 269 22.70 3.61 -38.72
C LYS A 269 23.73 4.56 -38.13
N SER A 270 24.52 4.08 -37.17
CA SER A 270 25.97 4.34 -37.08
C SER A 270 26.59 3.34 -36.12
N GLY A 271 27.64 2.68 -36.62
CA GLY A 271 28.22 1.47 -36.03
C GLY A 271 29.04 1.68 -34.77
N GLY A 272 29.13 0.60 -34.00
CA GLY A 272 30.03 0.44 -32.87
C GLY A 272 30.05 -1.02 -32.48
N ILE A 273 31.09 -1.73 -32.92
CA ILE A 273 31.40 -3.11 -32.53
C ILE A 273 31.77 -3.14 -31.05
N SER A 274 31.14 -4.01 -30.26
CA SER A 274 31.75 -4.54 -29.03
C SER A 274 31.26 -5.97 -28.76
N VAL A 275 32.14 -6.89 -29.11
CA VAL A 275 32.42 -8.22 -28.56
C VAL A 275 31.47 -8.71 -27.46
N MET A 276 30.73 -9.79 -27.77
CA MET A 276 30.04 -10.64 -26.80
C MET A 276 31.07 -11.44 -25.98
N GLY A 277 30.96 -11.35 -24.65
CA GLY A 277 31.53 -12.29 -23.70
C GLY A 277 30.39 -13.00 -22.96
N GLU A 278 30.47 -14.33 -22.97
CA GLU A 278 29.63 -15.37 -22.38
C GLU A 278 29.20 -15.05 -20.93
N GLY A 279 27.99 -15.34 -20.42
CA GLY A 279 27.13 -16.50 -20.65
C GLY A 279 27.28 -17.48 -19.47
N PHE A 280 26.42 -17.43 -18.45
CA PHE A 280 26.15 -18.57 -17.54
C PHE A 280 24.79 -18.36 -16.83
N GLY A 281 23.87 -19.32 -16.98
CA GLY A 281 22.57 -19.30 -16.30
C GLY A 281 21.53 -20.29 -16.84
N LEU A 282 21.80 -21.58 -16.63
CA LEU A 282 20.96 -22.79 -16.82
C LEU A 282 19.45 -22.54 -16.56
N GLY A 283 18.53 -22.90 -17.48
CA GLY A 283 17.87 -24.22 -17.56
C GLY A 283 16.76 -24.37 -16.49
N PHE A 284 15.47 -24.58 -16.79
CA PHE A 284 14.96 -25.89 -17.19
C PHE A 284 13.48 -25.93 -17.64
N TYR A 285 13.27 -26.67 -18.75
CA TYR A 285 12.18 -27.58 -19.15
C TYR A 285 10.71 -27.11 -19.27
N PHE A 286 10.26 -26.99 -20.52
CA PHE A 286 8.95 -27.50 -20.97
C PHE A 286 9.20 -28.66 -21.96
N ARG A 287 8.78 -29.88 -21.60
CA ARG A 287 8.60 -30.97 -22.57
C ARG A 287 7.21 -30.82 -23.20
N GLY A 288 7.19 -30.78 -24.53
CA GLY A 288 5.98 -30.65 -25.32
C GLY A 288 5.15 -31.92 -25.44
N LEU A 289 4.01 -31.77 -26.08
CA LEU A 289 3.36 -32.81 -26.85
C LEU A 289 2.77 -32.16 -28.10
N VAL A 290 3.33 -32.53 -29.25
CA VAL A 290 2.78 -32.29 -30.58
C VAL A 290 1.89 -33.49 -30.90
N LEU A 291 0.62 -33.25 -31.29
CA LEU A 291 -0.11 -34.15 -32.19
C LEU A 291 -0.93 -33.30 -33.17
N VAL A 292 -0.80 -33.70 -34.44
CA VAL A 292 -1.31 -33.12 -35.68
C VAL A 292 -2.60 -33.85 -36.10
N PHE A 293 -3.25 -33.30 -37.14
CA PHE A 293 -4.33 -33.82 -38.02
C PHE A 293 -5.72 -33.25 -37.68
N MET A 294 -6.30 -32.33 -38.45
CA MET A 294 -6.67 -32.26 -39.89
C MET A 294 -8.22 -32.30 -39.98
N THR A 295 -8.80 -31.23 -40.54
CA THR A 295 -9.89 -31.18 -41.55
C THR A 295 -11.08 -32.17 -41.38
N LEU A 296 -12.36 -31.78 -41.38
CA LEU A 296 -13.15 -31.07 -42.39
C LEU A 296 -14.60 -30.89 -41.87
N VAL A 297 -15.29 -29.87 -42.37
CA VAL A 297 -16.70 -29.86 -42.85
C VAL A 297 -17.76 -30.47 -41.92
N ASN A 298 -18.59 -29.64 -41.29
CA ASN A 298 -19.82 -29.08 -41.86
C ASN A 298 -20.35 -27.96 -40.94
#